data_AF-A0A1G9WMQ0-F1
#
_entry.id   AF-A0A1G9WMQ0-F1
#
_cell.length_a   1.000
_cell.length_b   1.000
_cell.length_c   1.000
_cell.angle_alpha   90.00
_cell.angle_beta   90.00
_cell.angle_gamma   90.00
#
_symmetry.space_group_name_H-M   'P 1'
#
loop_
_entity.id
_entity.type
_entity.pdbx_description
1 polymer ?
#
loop_
_entity_poly.entity_id
_entity_poly.type
_entity_poly.pdbx_seq_one_letter_code
_entity_poly.pdbx_strand_id
1 'polypeptide(L)'
;MFDVLEVLYDKGKENEELENSLVNFLVPHFQSEQSVREFIADCYQFPTHETKRALHQLYRFMALSNEFETLKTGSVKDGFQVFFWIIAIEAMNKATTPLLKKQKIQIVRDFFKDSISSDDQKILIKNVIKHTSPIGTTTIEIVADMFNTVRNMVAHEGIYWMFTFPSNSGDSNLCIIPKEKTSQLSTYTMGEGNLETFTISLAKEEVRDIIIRGALNYLKKWIDDRK
;
A
#
# COMPACT_ATOMS: atom_id res chain seq x y z
N MET A 1 35.84 -27.38 -3.53
CA MET A 1 35.20 -27.67 -2.23
C MET A 1 35.17 -26.44 -1.31
N PHE A 2 36.02 -25.42 -1.53
CA PHE A 2 35.93 -24.12 -0.84
C PHE A 2 34.77 -23.22 -1.32
N ASP A 3 34.39 -23.28 -2.60
CA ASP A 3 33.31 -22.42 -3.15
C ASP A 3 31.91 -22.67 -2.57
N VAL A 4 31.62 -23.89 -2.08
CA VAL A 4 30.27 -24.21 -1.57
C VAL A 4 30.06 -23.65 -0.17
N LEU A 5 31.11 -23.64 0.66
CA LEU A 5 31.02 -23.10 2.02
C LEU A 5 30.96 -21.58 2.04
N GLU A 6 31.68 -20.92 1.13
CA GLU A 6 31.65 -19.46 0.97
C GLU A 6 30.28 -18.97 0.46
N VAL A 7 29.72 -19.65 -0.55
CA VAL A 7 28.36 -19.36 -1.05
C VAL A 7 27.27 -19.64 0.00
N LEU A 8 27.42 -20.66 0.84
CA LEU A 8 26.47 -20.94 1.92
C LEU A 8 26.59 -19.95 3.08
N TYR A 9 27.83 -19.51 3.38
CA TYR A 9 28.09 -18.48 4.39
C TYR A 9 27.51 -17.13 3.97
N ASP A 10 27.74 -16.70 2.73
CA ASP A 10 27.19 -15.46 2.19
C ASP A 10 25.65 -15.50 2.12
N LYS A 11 25.05 -16.63 1.71
CA LYS A 11 23.59 -16.81 1.77
C LYS A 11 23.04 -16.79 3.20
N GLY A 12 23.81 -17.27 4.19
CA GLY A 12 23.43 -17.20 5.60
C GLY A 12 23.37 -15.75 6.09
N LYS A 13 24.40 -14.97 5.75
CA LYS A 13 24.52 -13.57 6.11
C LYS A 13 23.47 -12.66 5.44
N GLU A 14 23.23 -12.86 4.14
CA GLU A 14 22.18 -12.13 3.40
C GLU A 14 20.77 -12.36 3.98
N ASN A 15 20.49 -13.59 4.45
CA ASN A 15 19.20 -13.89 5.07
C ASN A 15 19.06 -13.20 6.44
N GLU A 16 20.14 -13.12 7.23
CA GLU A 16 20.14 -12.44 8.52
C GLU A 16 19.95 -10.91 8.39
N GLU A 17 20.62 -10.29 7.41
CA GLU A 17 20.47 -8.86 7.12
C GLU A 17 19.04 -8.51 6.66
N LEU A 18 18.45 -9.33 5.79
CA LEU A 18 17.05 -9.16 5.37
C LEU A 18 16.08 -9.36 6.53
N GLU A 19 16.30 -10.35 7.39
CA GLU A 19 15.45 -10.59 8.54
C GLU A 19 15.50 -9.43 9.53
N ASN A 20 16.69 -8.91 9.85
CA ASN A 20 16.83 -7.72 10.70
C ASN A 20 16.16 -6.49 10.09
N SER A 21 16.23 -6.33 8.77
CA SER A 21 15.54 -5.26 8.05
C SER A 21 14.03 -5.38 8.13
N LEU A 22 13.50 -6.61 8.01
CA LEU A 22 12.08 -6.90 8.21
C LEU A 22 11.65 -6.63 9.65
N VAL A 23 12.46 -7.03 10.64
CA VAL A 23 12.17 -6.76 12.06
C VAL A 23 12.04 -5.25 12.29
N ASN A 24 13.04 -4.48 11.87
CA ASN A 24 13.03 -3.02 12.02
C ASN A 24 11.83 -2.35 11.32
N PHE A 25 11.46 -2.86 10.15
CA PHE A 25 10.29 -2.38 9.41
C PHE A 25 8.96 -2.67 10.13
N LEU A 26 8.85 -3.83 10.78
CA LEU A 26 7.59 -4.29 11.37
C LEU A 26 7.39 -3.89 12.83
N VAL A 27 8.47 -3.68 13.60
CA VAL A 27 8.41 -3.32 15.04
C VAL A 27 7.41 -2.20 15.35
N PRO A 28 7.31 -1.10 14.57
CA PRO A 28 6.33 -0.04 14.82
C PRO A 28 4.86 -0.49 14.79
N HIS A 29 4.57 -1.66 14.22
CA HIS A 29 3.22 -2.18 14.00
C HIS A 29 2.89 -3.40 14.89
N PHE A 30 3.77 -3.72 15.84
CA PHE A 30 3.63 -4.83 16.77
C PHE A 30 3.88 -4.38 18.20
N GLN A 31 3.43 -5.17 19.18
CA GLN A 31 3.60 -4.83 20.60
C GLN A 31 5.04 -5.00 21.08
N SER A 32 5.79 -5.90 20.45
CA SER A 32 7.18 -6.21 20.82
C SER A 32 7.95 -6.77 19.63
N GLU A 33 9.28 -6.64 19.65
CA GLU A 33 10.16 -7.29 18.68
C GLU A 33 9.97 -8.82 18.65
N GLN A 34 9.73 -9.43 19.81
CA GLN A 34 9.46 -10.87 19.90
C GLN A 34 8.24 -11.27 19.06
N SER A 35 7.13 -10.52 19.16
CA SER A 35 5.93 -10.79 18.36
C SER A 35 6.14 -10.60 16.85
N VAL A 36 7.08 -9.74 16.46
CA VAL A 36 7.50 -9.59 15.06
C VAL A 36 8.25 -10.83 14.59
N ARG A 37 9.22 -11.31 15.38
CA ARG A 37 10.02 -12.49 15.03
C ARG A 37 9.14 -13.74 14.93
N GLU A 38 8.18 -13.90 15.83
CA GLU A 38 7.18 -14.97 15.76
C GLU A 38 6.34 -14.88 14.49
N PHE A 39 5.87 -13.69 14.12
CA PHE A 39 5.12 -13.49 12.87
C PHE A 39 5.95 -13.78 11.61
N ILE A 40 7.22 -13.37 11.58
CA ILE A 40 8.14 -13.67 10.49
C ILE A 40 8.37 -15.19 10.41
N ALA A 41 8.58 -15.84 11.55
CA ALA A 41 8.74 -17.29 11.64
C ALA A 41 7.51 -18.02 11.10
N ASP A 42 6.30 -17.60 11.49
CA ASP A 42 5.04 -18.13 10.95
C ASP A 42 4.97 -17.99 9.43
N CYS A 43 5.38 -16.85 8.88
CA CYS A 43 5.42 -16.63 7.43
C CYS A 43 6.45 -17.54 6.73
N TYR A 44 7.58 -17.85 7.38
CA TYR A 44 8.69 -18.61 6.79
C TYR A 44 8.52 -20.13 6.93
N GLN A 45 7.88 -20.57 8.01
CA GLN A 45 7.63 -21.97 8.31
C GLN A 45 6.34 -22.49 7.66
N PHE A 46 5.52 -21.61 7.09
CA PHE A 46 4.33 -22.02 6.35
C PHE A 46 4.71 -23.04 5.25
N PRO A 47 3.95 -24.12 5.03
CA PRO A 47 4.34 -25.20 4.12
C PRO A 47 4.64 -24.77 2.68
N THR A 48 4.10 -23.62 2.28
CA THR A 48 4.21 -23.07 0.95
C THR A 48 4.84 -21.66 1.01
N HIS A 49 5.48 -21.21 -0.06
CA HIS A 49 6.30 -19.97 -0.07
C HIS A 49 5.50 -18.66 -0.20
N GLU A 50 4.17 -18.72 -0.25
CA GLU A 50 3.27 -17.62 -0.58
C GLU A 50 3.31 -16.51 0.48
N THR A 51 3.29 -16.88 1.76
CA THR A 51 3.35 -15.97 2.91
C THR A 51 4.68 -15.25 2.98
N LYS A 52 5.79 -16.00 2.86
CA LYS A 52 7.14 -15.44 2.75
C LYS A 52 7.24 -14.46 1.58
N ARG A 53 6.78 -14.84 0.40
CA ARG A 53 6.79 -13.98 -0.79
C ARG A 53 5.97 -12.72 -0.58
N ALA A 54 4.75 -12.83 -0.05
CA ALA A 54 3.89 -11.69 0.18
C ALA A 54 4.48 -10.72 1.22
N LEU A 55 5.04 -11.23 2.31
CA LEU A 55 5.76 -10.42 3.30
C LEU A 55 6.93 -9.66 2.66
N HIS A 56 7.72 -10.34 1.82
CA HIS A 56 8.84 -9.71 1.11
C HIS A 56 8.37 -8.65 0.11
N GLN A 57 7.25 -8.87 -0.59
CA GLN A 57 6.68 -7.87 -1.49
C GLN A 57 6.22 -6.63 -0.72
N LEU A 58 5.55 -6.82 0.43
CA LEU A 58 5.16 -5.71 1.31
C LEU A 58 6.38 -4.87 1.67
N TYR A 59 7.40 -5.50 2.27
CA TYR A 59 8.62 -4.80 2.68
C TYR A 59 9.26 -4.05 1.52
N ARG A 60 9.48 -4.73 0.38
CA ARG A 60 10.15 -4.16 -0.79
C ARG A 60 9.45 -2.91 -1.30
N PHE A 61 8.14 -2.95 -1.49
CA PHE A 61 7.42 -1.81 -2.06
C PHE A 61 7.25 -0.67 -1.06
N MET A 62 7.07 -0.96 0.23
CA MET A 62 7.01 0.07 1.26
C MET A 62 8.38 0.74 1.48
N ALA A 63 9.47 -0.02 1.47
CA ALA A 63 10.82 0.52 1.53
C ALA A 63 11.13 1.41 0.33
N LEU A 64 10.80 0.96 -0.88
CA LEU A 64 10.95 1.76 -2.09
C LEU A 64 10.11 3.05 -2.02
N SER A 65 8.87 2.97 -1.55
CA SER A 65 8.04 4.16 -1.32
C SER A 65 8.68 5.17 -0.36
N ASN A 66 9.41 4.70 0.67
CA ASN A 66 10.11 5.58 1.61
C ASN A 66 11.37 6.17 0.98
N GLU A 67 12.09 5.44 0.14
CA GLU A 67 13.25 5.97 -0.58
C GLU A 67 12.89 7.15 -1.49
N PHE A 68 11.71 7.12 -2.13
CA PHE A 68 11.23 8.24 -2.94
C PHE A 68 11.08 9.54 -2.13
N GLU A 69 10.83 9.47 -0.82
CA GLU A 69 10.77 10.63 0.04
C GLU A 69 12.10 11.41 0.07
N THR A 70 13.22 10.72 -0.04
CA THR A 70 14.57 11.29 0.07
C THR A 70 15.03 12.07 -1.18
N LEU A 71 14.37 11.85 -2.33
CA LEU A 71 14.74 12.53 -3.59
C LEU A 71 14.56 14.05 -3.47
N LYS A 72 15.54 14.89 -3.80
CA LYS A 72 15.38 16.36 -3.66
C LYS A 72 14.58 16.99 -4.82
N THR A 73 13.38 16.49 -5.09
CA THR A 73 12.52 16.89 -6.22
C THR A 73 11.15 17.37 -5.72
N GLY A 74 11.09 18.47 -4.96
CA GLY A 74 9.85 19.17 -4.57
C GLY A 74 8.74 18.31 -3.90
N SER A 75 7.55 18.91 -3.73
CA SER A 75 6.34 18.33 -3.13
C SER A 75 5.59 17.33 -4.04
N VAL A 76 6.22 16.89 -5.13
CA VAL A 76 5.57 16.23 -6.27
C VAL A 76 5.77 14.72 -6.23
N LYS A 77 5.50 14.06 -5.09
CA LYS A 77 5.87 12.64 -4.92
C LYS A 77 4.84 11.74 -4.28
N ASP A 78 3.82 12.29 -3.63
CA ASP A 78 2.86 11.48 -2.90
C ASP A 78 2.13 10.50 -3.82
N GLY A 79 1.94 10.87 -5.09
CA GLY A 79 1.44 9.95 -6.13
C GLY A 79 2.29 8.69 -6.30
N PHE A 80 3.63 8.79 -6.32
CA PHE A 80 4.52 7.62 -6.37
C PHE A 80 4.45 6.78 -5.11
N GLN A 81 4.32 7.41 -3.95
CA GLN A 81 4.22 6.68 -2.68
C GLN A 81 2.92 5.87 -2.64
N VAL A 82 1.79 6.50 -2.97
CA VAL A 82 0.50 5.81 -3.14
C VAL A 82 0.60 4.69 -4.18
N PHE A 83 1.25 4.94 -5.32
CA PHE A 83 1.46 3.92 -6.35
C PHE A 83 2.13 2.68 -5.77
N PHE A 84 3.24 2.82 -5.04
CA PHE A 84 3.92 1.66 -4.45
C PHE A 84 3.10 0.96 -3.36
N TRP A 85 2.33 1.70 -2.57
CA TRP A 85 1.44 1.08 -1.57
C TRP A 85 0.36 0.21 -2.23
N ILE A 86 -0.27 0.69 -3.30
CA ILE A 86 -1.27 -0.09 -4.03
C ILE A 86 -0.64 -1.28 -4.77
N ILE A 87 0.56 -1.11 -5.32
CA ILE A 87 1.30 -2.22 -5.94
C ILE A 87 1.70 -3.29 -4.89
N ALA A 88 2.01 -2.90 -3.66
CA ALA A 88 2.28 -3.84 -2.57
C ALA A 88 1.06 -4.75 -2.32
N ILE A 89 -0.14 -4.15 -2.24
CA ILE A 89 -1.41 -4.88 -2.09
C ILE A 89 -1.63 -5.86 -3.26
N GLU A 90 -1.48 -5.39 -4.51
CA GLU A 90 -1.62 -6.23 -5.70
C GLU A 90 -0.63 -7.41 -5.70
N ALA A 91 0.64 -7.15 -5.36
CA ALA A 91 1.70 -8.13 -5.36
C ALA A 91 1.50 -9.19 -4.26
N MET A 92 1.08 -8.77 -3.06
CA MET A 92 0.71 -9.67 -1.97
C MET A 92 -0.46 -10.57 -2.34
N ASN A 93 -1.53 -10.01 -2.91
CA ASN A 93 -2.68 -10.81 -3.35
C ASN A 93 -2.27 -11.82 -4.42
N LYS A 94 -1.45 -11.40 -5.40
CA LYS A 94 -0.95 -12.31 -6.45
C LYS A 94 -0.05 -13.41 -5.90
N ALA A 95 0.76 -13.10 -4.88
CA ALA A 95 1.61 -14.09 -4.22
C ALA A 95 0.76 -15.15 -3.48
N THR A 96 -0.33 -14.74 -2.84
CA THR A 96 -1.18 -15.61 -2.00
C THR A 96 -2.34 -16.28 -2.74
N THR A 97 -2.70 -15.79 -3.92
CA THR A 97 -3.80 -16.32 -4.75
C THR A 97 -3.43 -16.38 -6.25
N PRO A 98 -2.34 -17.08 -6.65
CA PRO A 98 -1.76 -16.98 -7.99
C PRO A 98 -2.69 -17.40 -9.14
N LEU A 99 -3.69 -18.24 -8.87
CA LEU A 99 -4.66 -18.73 -9.86
C LEU A 99 -5.92 -17.85 -9.97
N LEU A 100 -6.13 -16.93 -9.03
CA LEU A 100 -7.33 -16.12 -8.95
C LEU A 100 -7.23 -14.91 -9.89
N LYS A 101 -8.06 -14.89 -10.94
CA LYS A 101 -8.16 -13.77 -11.88
C LYS A 101 -9.16 -12.73 -11.41
N LYS A 102 -8.83 -11.99 -10.34
CA LYS A 102 -9.59 -10.80 -9.93
C LYS A 102 -9.09 -9.57 -10.70
N GLN A 103 -10.00 -8.65 -11.01
CA GLN A 103 -9.61 -7.33 -11.53
C GLN A 103 -8.86 -6.55 -10.44
N LYS A 104 -7.88 -5.74 -10.83
CA LYS A 104 -7.03 -4.98 -9.89
C LYS A 104 -7.84 -4.13 -8.93
N ILE A 105 -8.84 -3.40 -9.43
CA ILE A 105 -9.70 -2.58 -8.57
C ILE A 105 -10.43 -3.43 -7.51
N GLN A 106 -10.87 -4.63 -7.85
CA GLN A 106 -11.54 -5.51 -6.89
C GLN A 106 -10.57 -5.95 -5.79
N ILE A 107 -9.31 -6.24 -6.12
CA ILE A 107 -8.28 -6.58 -5.12
C ILE A 107 -8.09 -5.42 -4.14
N VAL A 108 -8.02 -4.19 -4.65
CA VAL A 108 -7.86 -2.99 -3.80
C VAL A 108 -9.09 -2.77 -2.92
N ARG A 109 -10.30 -2.83 -3.49
CA ARG A 109 -11.55 -2.70 -2.71
C ARG A 109 -11.66 -3.77 -1.62
N ASP A 110 -11.41 -5.03 -1.96
CA ASP A 110 -11.44 -6.15 -1.00
C ASP A 110 -10.42 -5.94 0.12
N PHE A 111 -9.21 -5.48 -0.21
CA PHE A 111 -8.19 -5.18 0.80
C PHE A 111 -8.67 -4.10 1.79
N PHE A 112 -9.14 -2.97 1.27
CA PHE A 112 -9.59 -1.85 2.10
C PHE A 112 -10.78 -2.22 2.97
N LYS A 113 -11.66 -3.10 2.47
CA LYS A 113 -12.86 -3.55 3.19
C LYS A 113 -12.57 -4.63 4.22
N ASP A 114 -11.77 -5.63 3.86
CA ASP A 114 -11.66 -6.89 4.62
C ASP A 114 -10.36 -6.99 5.43
N SER A 115 -9.35 -6.15 5.13
CA SER A 115 -8.02 -6.24 5.75
C SER A 115 -7.70 -5.03 6.64
N ILE A 116 -8.19 -3.83 6.29
CA ILE A 116 -8.06 -2.65 7.14
C ILE A 116 -9.05 -2.76 8.31
N SER A 117 -8.60 -2.46 9.53
CA SER A 117 -9.44 -2.53 10.74
C SER A 117 -10.62 -1.56 10.65
N SER A 118 -11.74 -1.85 11.33
CA SER A 118 -12.90 -0.95 11.31
C SER A 118 -12.59 0.46 11.81
N ASP A 119 -11.63 0.60 12.73
CA ASP A 119 -11.25 1.90 13.28
C ASP A 119 -10.36 2.68 12.31
N ASP A 120 -9.40 2.01 11.67
CA ASP A 120 -8.61 2.61 10.59
C ASP A 120 -9.49 2.98 9.38
N GLN A 121 -10.50 2.17 9.04
CA GLN A 121 -11.47 2.49 7.99
C GLN A 121 -12.25 3.77 8.33
N LYS A 122 -12.72 3.94 9.58
CA LYS A 122 -13.38 5.18 10.02
C LYS A 122 -12.46 6.39 9.92
N ILE A 123 -11.17 6.23 10.26
CA ILE A 123 -10.17 7.30 10.13
C ILE A 123 -10.04 7.72 8.67
N LEU A 124 -9.89 6.77 7.75
CA LEU A 124 -9.80 7.05 6.32
C LEU A 124 -11.07 7.75 5.79
N ILE A 125 -12.25 7.21 6.09
CA ILE A 125 -13.53 7.74 5.64
C ILE A 125 -13.76 9.17 6.15
N LYS A 126 -13.39 9.45 7.40
CA LYS A 126 -13.54 10.78 8.00
C LYS A 126 -12.63 11.81 7.36
N ASN A 127 -11.41 11.43 6.98
CA ASN A 127 -10.37 12.36 6.52
C ASN A 127 -10.23 12.43 4.99
N VAL A 128 -11.03 11.66 4.26
CA VAL A 128 -11.14 11.73 2.79
C VAL A 128 -12.57 12.13 2.44
N ILE A 129 -12.73 13.34 1.91
CA ILE A 129 -14.05 13.88 1.55
C ILE A 129 -14.13 13.97 0.03
N LYS A 130 -15.00 13.16 -0.58
CA LYS A 130 -15.31 13.28 -2.01
C LYS A 130 -16.37 14.35 -2.22
N HIS A 131 -16.03 15.40 -2.95
CA HIS A 131 -16.96 16.47 -3.31
C HIS A 131 -17.83 16.01 -4.48
N THR A 132 -19.10 15.75 -4.20
CA THR A 132 -20.12 15.37 -5.19
C THR A 132 -21.36 16.24 -5.01
N SER A 133 -22.17 16.35 -6.07
CA SER A 133 -23.49 16.99 -6.01
C SER A 133 -24.55 15.95 -6.38
N PRO A 134 -25.49 15.59 -5.48
CA PRO A 134 -25.57 16.03 -4.08
C PRO A 134 -24.39 15.52 -3.23
N ILE A 135 -24.13 16.16 -2.08
CA ILE A 135 -23.05 15.75 -1.17
C ILE A 135 -23.35 14.33 -0.68
N GLY A 136 -22.62 13.36 -1.21
CA GLY A 136 -22.65 11.97 -0.76
C GLY A 136 -21.75 11.73 0.45
N THR A 137 -22.04 10.67 1.20
CA THR A 137 -21.13 10.18 2.25
C THR A 137 -19.98 9.42 1.62
N THR A 138 -18.73 9.76 1.96
CA THR A 138 -17.57 8.94 1.57
C THR A 138 -17.71 7.55 2.19
N THR A 139 -17.49 6.50 1.39
CA THR A 139 -17.37 5.12 1.87
C THR A 139 -15.93 4.63 1.75
N ILE A 140 -15.62 3.49 2.36
CA ILE A 140 -14.28 2.91 2.24
C ILE A 140 -13.95 2.51 0.80
N GLU A 141 -14.96 2.10 0.02
CA GLU A 141 -14.81 1.82 -1.41
C GLU A 141 -14.45 3.08 -2.20
N ILE A 142 -15.04 4.23 -1.86
CA ILE A 142 -14.67 5.52 -2.48
C ILE A 142 -13.21 5.87 -2.18
N VAL A 143 -12.74 5.60 -0.95
CA VAL A 143 -11.32 5.81 -0.60
C VAL A 143 -10.42 4.86 -1.40
N ALA A 144 -10.79 3.58 -1.51
CA ALA A 144 -10.07 2.59 -2.31
C ALA A 144 -10.00 3.00 -3.79
N ASP A 145 -11.11 3.49 -4.35
CA ASP A 145 -11.21 3.96 -5.73
C ASP A 145 -10.30 5.18 -5.98
N MET A 146 -10.26 6.13 -5.03
CA MET A 146 -9.37 7.28 -5.09
C MET A 146 -7.90 6.83 -5.18
N PHE A 147 -7.45 5.95 -4.27
CA PHE A 147 -6.06 5.49 -4.30
C PHE A 147 -5.73 4.65 -5.54
N ASN A 148 -6.67 3.80 -5.99
CA ASN A 148 -6.49 3.05 -7.25
C ASN A 148 -6.40 3.99 -8.46
N THR A 149 -7.16 5.08 -8.47
CA THR A 149 -7.10 6.12 -9.50
C THR A 149 -5.72 6.80 -9.50
N VAL A 150 -5.20 7.19 -8.33
CA VAL A 150 -3.84 7.75 -8.20
C VAL A 150 -2.79 6.77 -8.73
N ARG A 151 -2.90 5.49 -8.37
CA ARG A 151 -2.03 4.43 -8.91
C ARG A 151 -2.12 4.35 -10.44
N ASN A 152 -3.31 4.46 -11.03
CA ASN A 152 -3.48 4.42 -12.48
C ASN A 152 -2.87 5.64 -13.18
N MET A 153 -3.03 6.82 -12.60
CA MET A 153 -2.41 8.06 -13.10
C MET A 153 -0.89 7.92 -13.20
N VAL A 154 -0.25 7.36 -12.18
CA VAL A 154 1.20 7.12 -12.21
C VAL A 154 1.56 6.03 -13.22
N ALA A 155 0.87 4.89 -13.18
CA ALA A 155 1.22 3.70 -13.95
C ALA A 155 0.98 3.82 -15.47
N HIS A 156 -0.09 4.51 -15.86
CA HIS A 156 -0.56 4.55 -17.24
C HIS A 156 -0.33 5.90 -17.91
N GLU A 157 -0.41 6.99 -17.13
CA GLU A 157 -0.34 8.35 -17.67
C GLU A 157 0.96 9.08 -17.28
N GLY A 158 1.76 8.51 -16.38
CA GLY A 158 2.95 9.17 -15.84
C GLY A 158 2.63 10.44 -15.02
N ILE A 159 1.39 10.57 -14.53
CA ILE A 159 0.93 11.73 -13.76
C ILE A 159 1.06 11.42 -12.28
N TYR A 160 2.02 12.07 -11.63
CA TYR A 160 2.31 11.86 -10.20
C TYR A 160 2.17 13.14 -9.35
N TRP A 161 1.77 14.27 -9.97
CA TRP A 161 1.73 15.60 -9.35
C TRP A 161 0.34 16.11 -8.94
N MET A 162 -0.74 15.42 -9.34
CA MET A 162 -2.11 15.88 -9.09
C MET A 162 -2.69 15.42 -7.74
N PHE A 163 -1.88 14.71 -6.94
CA PHE A 163 -2.27 14.18 -5.64
C PHE A 163 -1.20 14.52 -4.61
N THR A 164 -1.60 15.05 -3.46
CA THR A 164 -0.68 15.35 -2.36
C THR A 164 -1.37 15.28 -1.00
N PHE A 165 -0.65 14.76 -0.01
CA PHE A 165 -1.06 14.76 1.39
C PHE A 165 -0.75 16.11 2.05
N PRO A 166 -1.52 16.53 3.06
CA PRO A 166 -1.21 17.70 3.86
C PRO A 166 0.20 17.58 4.48
N SER A 167 0.97 18.67 4.48
CA SER A 167 2.34 18.67 5.01
C SER A 167 2.39 18.69 6.54
N ASN A 168 1.36 19.22 7.20
CA ASN A 168 1.27 19.28 8.65
C ASN A 168 -0.03 18.65 9.15
N SER A 169 0.02 18.15 10.39
CA SER A 169 -1.17 17.68 11.08
C SER A 169 -2.17 18.83 11.26
N GLY A 170 -3.44 18.58 10.92
CA GLY A 170 -4.51 19.57 10.96
C GLY A 170 -4.72 20.35 9.66
N ASP A 171 -3.78 20.27 8.71
CA ASP A 171 -3.96 20.83 7.36
C ASP A 171 -4.86 19.94 6.50
N SER A 172 -5.34 20.49 5.39
CA SER A 172 -6.06 19.74 4.38
C SER A 172 -5.65 20.16 2.98
N ASN A 173 -5.52 19.19 2.08
CA ASN A 173 -5.24 19.44 0.67
C ASN A 173 -6.45 19.11 -0.19
N LEU A 174 -6.70 19.97 -1.18
CA LEU A 174 -7.68 19.72 -2.24
C LEU A 174 -6.97 19.01 -3.40
N CYS A 175 -7.37 17.77 -3.68
CA CYS A 175 -6.87 16.97 -4.81
C CYS A 175 -7.93 16.91 -5.90
N ILE A 176 -7.55 17.26 -7.12
CA ILE A 176 -8.41 17.14 -8.31
C ILE A 176 -7.80 16.06 -9.18
N ILE A 177 -8.45 14.90 -9.26
CA ILE A 177 -7.94 13.73 -9.99
C ILE A 177 -8.95 13.28 -11.07
N PRO A 178 -8.53 12.56 -12.11
CA PRO A 178 -9.44 11.99 -13.10
C PRO A 178 -10.48 11.06 -12.47
N LYS A 179 -11.66 10.89 -13.07
CA LYS A 179 -12.57 9.80 -12.68
C LYS A 179 -11.93 8.45 -12.99
N GLU A 180 -12.32 7.42 -12.24
CA GLU A 180 -11.84 6.04 -12.44
C GLU A 180 -11.99 5.58 -13.90
N LYS A 181 -13.15 5.84 -14.53
CA LYS A 181 -13.43 5.44 -15.92
C LYS A 181 -12.68 6.25 -16.98
N THR A 182 -12.09 7.38 -16.59
CA THR A 182 -11.38 8.29 -17.48
C THR A 182 -9.90 8.38 -17.16
N SER A 183 -9.40 7.55 -16.24
CA SER A 183 -7.99 7.51 -15.85
C SER A 183 -7.04 7.01 -16.95
N GLN A 184 -7.58 6.61 -18.11
CA GLN A 184 -6.85 6.21 -19.33
C GLN A 184 -6.91 7.29 -20.43
N LEU A 185 -7.61 8.40 -20.17
CA LEU A 185 -7.69 9.52 -21.10
C LEU A 185 -6.56 10.50 -20.80
N SER A 186 -5.95 11.03 -21.87
CA SER A 186 -4.94 12.10 -21.75
C SER A 186 -5.51 13.29 -20.97
N THR A 187 -4.79 13.75 -19.94
CA THR A 187 -5.15 14.95 -19.15
C THR A 187 -5.41 16.18 -19.99
N TYR A 188 -4.73 16.30 -21.14
CA TYR A 188 -4.90 17.41 -22.08
C TYR A 188 -6.26 17.43 -22.79
N THR A 189 -7.03 16.33 -22.67
CA THR A 189 -8.36 16.17 -23.29
C THR A 189 -9.49 16.02 -22.28
N MET A 190 -9.18 16.08 -20.97
CA MET A 190 -10.18 15.91 -19.92
C MET A 190 -10.93 17.22 -19.64
N GLY A 191 -12.17 17.30 -20.10
CA GLY A 191 -13.12 18.31 -19.64
C GLY A 191 -13.49 18.14 -18.16
N GLU A 192 -14.05 19.18 -17.55
CA GLU A 192 -14.42 19.21 -16.12
C GLU A 192 -15.32 18.04 -15.69
N GLY A 193 -16.15 17.52 -16.61
CA GLY A 193 -16.99 16.34 -16.38
C GLY A 193 -16.22 15.03 -16.14
N ASN A 194 -14.91 15.01 -16.33
CA ASN A 194 -14.02 13.85 -16.17
C ASN A 194 -13.06 13.96 -14.98
N LEU A 195 -13.27 14.95 -14.11
CA LEU A 195 -12.52 15.11 -12.88
C LEU A 195 -13.40 14.82 -11.65
N GLU A 196 -12.76 14.40 -10.57
CA GLU A 196 -13.32 14.31 -9.22
C GLU A 196 -12.47 15.15 -8.28
N THR A 197 -13.12 15.72 -7.29
CA THR A 197 -12.46 16.56 -6.28
C THR A 197 -12.55 15.89 -4.93
N PHE A 198 -11.41 15.79 -4.25
CA PHE A 198 -11.27 15.23 -2.92
C PHE A 198 -10.60 16.23 -1.99
N THR A 199 -11.06 16.31 -0.74
CA THR A 199 -10.27 16.91 0.35
C THR A 199 -9.64 15.80 1.17
N ILE A 200 -8.34 15.93 1.44
CA ILE A 200 -7.55 14.98 2.21
C ILE A 200 -6.95 15.71 3.41
N SER A 201 -7.30 15.26 4.61
CA SER A 201 -6.86 15.85 5.88
C SER A 201 -5.98 14.92 6.72
N LEU A 202 -5.61 13.76 6.16
CA LEU A 202 -4.79 12.75 6.84
C LEU A 202 -3.34 12.87 6.39
N ALA A 203 -2.39 12.79 7.32
CA ALA A 203 -0.97 12.79 6.98
C ALA A 203 -0.61 11.52 6.21
N LYS A 204 0.42 11.65 5.38
CA LYS A 204 0.93 10.56 4.56
C LYS A 204 1.34 9.35 5.39
N GLU A 205 2.06 9.58 6.49
CA GLU A 205 2.59 8.55 7.38
C GLU A 205 1.45 7.77 8.03
N GLU A 206 0.36 8.44 8.39
CA GLU A 206 -0.83 7.79 8.95
C GLU A 206 -1.48 6.84 7.93
N VAL A 207 -1.62 7.27 6.67
CA VAL A 207 -2.14 6.42 5.59
C VAL A 207 -1.21 5.22 5.36
N ARG A 208 0.10 5.47 5.29
CA ARG A 208 1.12 4.42 5.13
C ARG A 208 0.97 3.36 6.22
N ASP A 209 0.91 3.78 7.48
CA ASP A 209 0.85 2.88 8.62
C ASP A 209 -0.48 2.11 8.67
N ILE A 210 -1.60 2.73 8.26
CA ILE A 210 -2.88 2.04 8.06
C ILE A 210 -2.75 0.93 7.02
N ILE A 211 -2.10 1.21 5.88
CA ILE A 211 -1.91 0.22 4.81
C ILE A 211 -1.01 -0.93 5.30
N ILE A 212 0.07 -0.64 6.04
CA ILE A 212 0.94 -1.70 6.59
C ILE A 212 0.15 -2.57 7.58
N ARG A 213 -0.59 -1.96 8.52
CA ARG A 213 -1.45 -2.74 9.45
C ARG A 213 -2.47 -3.59 8.70
N GLY A 214 -3.11 -3.04 7.67
CA GLY A 214 -4.02 -3.79 6.79
C GLY A 214 -3.34 -4.98 6.11
N ALA A 215 -2.13 -4.79 5.60
CA ALA A 215 -1.33 -5.85 4.98
C ALA A 215 -0.94 -6.95 5.95
N LEU A 216 -0.61 -6.60 7.19
CA LEU A 216 -0.32 -7.56 8.24
C LEU A 216 -1.58 -8.35 8.64
N ASN A 217 -2.72 -7.70 8.77
CA ASN A 217 -4.00 -8.36 9.03
C ASN A 217 -4.39 -9.33 7.89
N TYR A 218 -4.19 -8.91 6.63
CA TYR A 218 -4.39 -9.77 5.47
C TYR A 218 -3.58 -11.06 5.56
N LEU A 219 -2.27 -10.95 5.87
CA LEU A 219 -1.38 -12.11 5.98
C LEU A 219 -1.74 -13.01 7.16
N LYS A 220 -2.00 -12.44 8.33
CA LYS A 220 -2.43 -13.20 9.53
C LYS A 220 -3.67 -14.02 9.23
N LYS A 221 -4.71 -13.37 8.69
CA LYS A 221 -5.93 -14.06 8.27
C LYS A 221 -5.67 -15.18 7.26
N TRP A 222 -4.81 -14.93 6.27
CA TRP A 222 -4.50 -15.94 5.26
C TRP A 222 -3.80 -17.18 5.84
N ILE A 223 -2.90 -16.97 6.81
CA ILE A 223 -2.21 -18.02 7.57
C ILE A 223 -3.22 -18.79 8.43
N ASP A 224 -4.03 -18.08 9.21
CA ASP A 224 -4.98 -18.68 10.14
C ASP A 224 -6.08 -19.49 9.43
N ASP A 225 -6.55 -19.04 8.27
CA ASP A 225 -7.54 -19.76 7.44
C ASP A 225 -7.01 -21.09 6.87
N ARG A 226 -5.69 -21.38 7.00
CA ARG A 226 -5.01 -22.53 6.39
C ARG A 226 -4.14 -23.33 7.35
N LYS A 227 -4.12 -22.98 8.63
CA LYS A 227 -3.58 -23.82 9.71
C LYS A 227 -4.61 -24.90 10.06
#